data_AF-A0A4Y6PQJ6-F1
#
_entry.id   AF-A0A4Y6PQJ6-F1
#
_cell.length_a   1.000
_cell.length_b   1.000
_cell.length_c   1.000
_cell.angle_alpha   90.00
_cell.angle_beta   90.00
_cell.angle_gamma   90.00
#
_symmetry.space_group_name_H-M   'P 1'
#
loop_
_entity.id
_entity.type
_entity.pdbx_description
1 polymer ?
#
loop_
_entity_poly.entity_id
_entity_poly.type
_entity_poly.pdbx_seq_one_letter_code
_entity_poly.pdbx_strand_id
1 'polypeptide(L)'
;MNERSQSCRIASCRIAPALVLVAFTALCALVLGSGCEEYCAGTERSYNRALAAERTEVVEPEALSGDSPAQFGLALKTELIGDILDIVLQPTIDGALTAVSAINVDGDQVRLRSEGQILDLDVASDSACDHCFRITANLDGAIHADIPDWGNETANLGGSMSLVVPLLLERGETSDAALKLDLPAFVDIGRSSISARLGGVSDEVADMLEAPLSNLLLELLKDQLAPVTVAEFDAPSFGIPGFKLLPVQLVTDDASGTVFAGFATNIEALDVPGAAGVEPITDLAESENLAIAFQPAIIGHSLSLLMNDGQVARTYDLSGNASSRGNAHVTLDGFEVGEHLLDPPDAEADAGYGDGADAGYGADVMTLSADAGSSEFPDAQAPDVPFALGFQVFNLSSRDGFCFGFGAQAVGGVSVRDSNLEIDLVDVRFTDSFYRDSLVNLSNWMDADFVTQSRTLVSQSLDKATVTVPGTELSLGATGLELRPNAVVLRAQSAPQ
;
A
#
# COMPACT_ATOMS: atom_id res chain seq x y z
N MET A 1 -37.63 77.30 -30.21
CA MET A 1 -37.16 76.25 -31.13
C MET A 1 -37.83 74.97 -30.66
N ASN A 2 -38.99 74.60 -31.24
CA ASN A 2 -39.13 73.71 -32.41
C ASN A 2 -38.36 72.39 -32.19
N GLU A 3 -38.91 71.18 -32.30
CA GLU A 3 -40.16 70.71 -32.90
C GLU A 3 -40.38 69.22 -32.53
N ARG A 4 -41.66 68.82 -32.42
CA ARG A 4 -42.29 67.54 -32.86
C ARG A 4 -41.83 66.21 -32.21
N SER A 5 -42.70 65.50 -31.49
CA SER A 5 -43.89 64.72 -31.94
C SER A 5 -43.56 63.26 -32.24
N GLN A 6 -44.09 62.32 -31.45
CA GLN A 6 -45.18 61.46 -31.90
C GLN A 6 -45.80 60.65 -30.76
N SER A 7 -47.13 60.72 -30.71
CA SER A 7 -48.02 59.98 -29.83
C SER A 7 -48.22 58.56 -30.34
N CYS A 8 -48.23 57.58 -29.43
CA CYS A 8 -48.91 56.30 -29.67
C CYS A 8 -50.12 56.23 -28.73
N ARG A 9 -51.32 56.34 -29.30
CA ARG A 9 -52.59 56.12 -28.61
C ARG A 9 -52.79 54.62 -28.50
N ILE A 10 -52.64 54.05 -27.30
CA ILE A 10 -53.16 52.72 -27.01
C ILE A 10 -54.58 52.87 -26.49
N ALA A 11 -55.51 52.33 -27.26
CA ALA A 11 -56.92 52.27 -26.96
C ALA A 11 -57.14 51.51 -25.64
N SER A 12 -57.94 52.12 -24.78
CA SER A 12 -58.45 51.55 -23.54
C SER A 12 -59.29 50.30 -23.83
N CYS A 13 -58.68 49.13 -23.67
CA CYS A 13 -59.37 47.86 -23.59
C CYS A 13 -59.64 47.58 -22.10
N ARG A 14 -60.89 47.78 -21.67
CA ARG A 14 -61.34 47.38 -20.32
C ARG A 14 -61.44 45.85 -20.31
N ILE A 15 -60.38 45.19 -19.88
CA ILE A 15 -60.41 43.77 -19.48
C ILE A 15 -60.38 43.75 -17.95
N ALA A 16 -61.31 43.00 -17.37
CA ALA A 16 -61.49 42.89 -15.93
C ALA A 16 -60.20 42.44 -15.22
N PRO A 17 -59.78 43.07 -14.11
CA PRO A 17 -58.51 42.80 -13.44
C PRO A 17 -58.43 41.43 -12.73
N ALA A 18 -59.50 40.63 -12.74
CA ALA A 18 -59.54 39.34 -12.05
C ALA A 18 -58.97 38.16 -12.89
N LEU A 19 -58.90 38.28 -14.22
CA LEU A 19 -58.55 37.14 -15.10
C LEU A 19 -57.06 37.10 -15.47
N VAL A 20 -56.36 38.24 -15.39
CA VAL A 20 -54.91 38.33 -15.64
C VAL A 20 -54.11 37.78 -14.46
N LEU A 21 -54.60 37.91 -13.22
CA LEU A 21 -53.91 37.40 -12.03
C LEU A 21 -53.91 35.86 -11.98
N VAL A 22 -54.99 35.21 -12.44
CA VAL A 22 -55.10 33.74 -12.50
C VAL A 22 -54.29 33.14 -13.64
N ALA A 23 -54.19 33.84 -14.77
CA ALA A 23 -53.34 33.40 -15.88
C ALA A 23 -51.85 33.54 -15.55
N PHE A 24 -51.44 34.57 -14.80
CA PHE A 24 -50.04 34.74 -14.38
C PHE A 24 -49.62 33.75 -13.28
N THR A 25 -50.50 33.44 -12.31
CA THR A 25 -50.22 32.40 -11.31
C THR A 25 -50.23 30.99 -11.92
N ALA A 26 -51.09 30.71 -12.90
CA ALA A 26 -51.06 29.46 -13.65
C ALA A 26 -49.80 29.33 -14.54
N LEU A 27 -49.32 30.43 -15.13
CA LEU A 27 -48.08 30.45 -15.92
C LEU A 27 -46.84 30.29 -15.03
N CYS A 28 -46.80 30.93 -13.86
CA CYS A 28 -45.73 30.71 -12.87
C CYS A 28 -45.75 29.29 -12.31
N ALA A 29 -46.93 28.70 -12.07
CA ALA A 29 -47.05 27.31 -11.65
C ALA A 29 -46.60 26.31 -12.75
N LEU A 30 -46.81 26.63 -14.03
CA LEU A 30 -46.36 25.82 -15.16
C LEU A 30 -44.84 25.93 -15.41
N VAL A 31 -44.24 27.11 -15.24
CA VAL A 31 -42.79 27.32 -15.40
C VAL A 31 -42.00 26.72 -14.23
N LEU A 32 -42.57 26.71 -13.02
CA LEU A 32 -41.97 26.04 -11.86
C LEU A 32 -42.10 24.51 -11.92
N GLY A 33 -43.13 23.98 -12.59
CA GLY A 33 -43.35 22.54 -12.74
C GLY A 33 -42.37 21.86 -13.70
N SER A 34 -42.04 22.50 -14.83
CA SER A 34 -41.10 21.91 -15.80
C SER A 34 -39.64 21.98 -15.34
N GLY A 35 -39.27 23.00 -14.57
CA GLY A 35 -37.89 23.17 -14.07
C GLY A 35 -37.47 22.08 -13.09
N CYS A 36 -38.37 21.61 -12.22
CA CYS A 36 -38.06 20.57 -11.24
C CYS A 36 -37.82 19.20 -11.90
N GLU A 37 -38.64 18.83 -12.90
CA GLU A 37 -38.49 17.55 -13.61
C GLU A 37 -37.18 17.52 -14.41
N GLU A 38 -36.84 18.62 -15.11
CA GLU A 38 -35.58 18.74 -15.85
C GLU A 38 -34.35 18.74 -14.92
N TYR A 39 -34.44 19.40 -13.77
CA TYR A 39 -33.38 19.41 -12.76
C TYR A 39 -33.17 18.00 -12.14
N CYS A 40 -34.25 17.28 -11.81
CA CYS A 40 -34.18 15.91 -11.34
C CYS A 40 -33.54 14.98 -12.39
N ALA A 41 -33.96 15.08 -13.64
CA ALA A 41 -33.35 14.33 -14.74
C ALA A 41 -31.87 14.71 -14.96
N GLY A 42 -31.48 15.95 -14.67
CA GLY A 42 -30.09 16.39 -14.65
C GLY A 42 -29.28 15.75 -13.51
N THR A 43 -29.85 15.71 -12.30
CA THR A 43 -29.24 15.10 -11.11
C THR A 43 -29.04 13.60 -11.31
N GLU A 44 -30.05 12.90 -11.82
CA GLU A 44 -29.97 11.47 -12.11
C GLU A 44 -28.92 11.16 -13.20
N ARG A 45 -28.82 11.98 -14.25
CA ARG A 45 -27.74 11.84 -15.25
C ARG A 45 -26.36 12.07 -14.65
N SER A 46 -26.23 13.02 -13.73
CA SER A 46 -24.96 13.32 -13.04
C SER A 46 -24.55 12.16 -12.14
N TYR A 47 -25.49 11.62 -11.36
CA TYR A 47 -25.29 10.42 -10.56
C TYR A 47 -24.82 9.23 -11.42
N ASN A 48 -25.52 8.94 -12.52
CA ASN A 48 -25.14 7.83 -13.40
C ASN A 48 -23.76 8.02 -14.04
N ARG A 49 -23.35 9.26 -14.32
CA ARG A 49 -22.01 9.57 -14.83
C ARG A 49 -20.95 9.36 -13.73
N ALA A 50 -21.19 9.85 -12.52
CA ALA A 50 -20.30 9.67 -11.39
C ALA A 50 -20.13 8.18 -11.05
N LEU A 51 -21.24 7.42 -11.02
CA LEU A 51 -21.22 5.98 -10.80
C LEU A 51 -20.44 5.22 -11.88
N ALA A 52 -20.52 5.67 -13.14
CA ALA A 52 -19.75 5.08 -14.22
C ALA A 52 -18.24 5.40 -14.13
N ALA A 53 -17.87 6.59 -13.63
CA ALA A 53 -16.49 6.99 -13.44
C ALA A 53 -15.84 6.29 -12.23
N GLU A 54 -16.61 6.01 -11.19
CA GLU A 54 -16.20 5.25 -10.01
C GLU A 54 -15.98 3.75 -10.31
N ARG A 55 -16.60 3.23 -11.38
CA ARG A 55 -16.65 1.80 -11.63
C ARG A 55 -15.25 1.21 -11.83
N THR A 56 -14.91 0.31 -10.92
CA THR A 56 -13.71 -0.51 -10.95
C THR A 56 -14.09 -1.96 -10.71
N GLU A 57 -13.27 -2.89 -11.18
CA GLU A 57 -13.46 -4.33 -11.05
C GLU A 57 -12.18 -5.00 -10.58
N VAL A 58 -12.32 -6.20 -10.03
CA VAL A 58 -11.21 -7.09 -9.72
C VAL A 58 -11.00 -8.00 -10.93
N VAL A 59 -9.79 -8.01 -11.47
CA VAL A 59 -9.43 -8.86 -12.61
C VAL A 59 -8.76 -10.16 -12.15
N GLU A 60 -8.74 -11.15 -13.03
CA GLU A 60 -7.99 -12.38 -12.75
C GLU A 60 -6.48 -12.07 -12.72
N PRO A 61 -5.71 -12.67 -11.81
CA PRO A 61 -4.29 -12.35 -11.63
C PRO A 61 -3.44 -12.58 -12.87
N GLU A 62 -3.83 -13.52 -13.73
CA GLU A 62 -3.13 -13.81 -14.99
C GLU A 62 -3.23 -12.65 -16.00
N ALA A 63 -4.13 -11.68 -15.76
CA ALA A 63 -4.22 -10.46 -16.54
C ALA A 63 -3.19 -9.40 -16.11
N LEU A 64 -2.63 -9.52 -14.90
CA LEU A 64 -1.58 -8.62 -14.42
C LEU A 64 -0.25 -8.96 -15.08
N SER A 65 0.51 -7.93 -15.43
CA SER A 65 1.80 -8.07 -16.09
C SER A 65 2.94 -7.90 -15.08
N GLY A 66 4.14 -8.41 -15.40
CA GLY A 66 5.33 -8.07 -14.62
C GLY A 66 5.71 -6.57 -14.70
N ASP A 67 5.08 -5.82 -15.60
CA ASP A 67 5.25 -4.38 -15.76
C ASP A 67 4.20 -3.56 -14.96
N SER A 68 3.30 -4.23 -14.23
CA SER A 68 2.30 -3.58 -13.40
C SER A 68 2.98 -2.73 -12.31
N PRO A 69 2.53 -1.50 -12.06
CA PRO A 69 3.16 -0.64 -11.07
C PRO A 69 3.02 -1.24 -9.67
N ALA A 70 4.05 -1.11 -8.83
CA ALA A 70 3.95 -1.47 -7.43
C ALA A 70 2.92 -0.58 -6.74
N GLN A 71 1.97 -1.17 -6.03
CA GLN A 71 0.90 -0.49 -5.29
C GLN A 71 1.10 -0.65 -3.79
N PHE A 72 1.84 -1.66 -3.38
CA PHE A 72 2.45 -1.81 -2.07
C PHE A 72 3.95 -2.00 -2.20
N GLY A 73 4.68 -1.66 -1.15
CA GLY A 73 6.11 -1.87 -1.06
C GLY A 73 6.54 -2.26 0.35
N LEU A 74 7.48 -3.19 0.46
CA LEU A 74 8.24 -3.42 1.68
C LEU A 74 9.71 -3.12 1.42
N ALA A 75 10.30 -2.23 2.21
CA ALA A 75 11.73 -2.07 2.30
C ALA A 75 12.29 -2.74 3.55
N LEU A 76 13.41 -3.46 3.41
CA LEU A 76 14.15 -4.14 4.47
C LEU A 76 15.61 -3.77 4.39
N LYS A 77 16.27 -3.53 5.53
CA LYS A 77 17.74 -3.51 5.55
C LYS A 77 18.31 -4.92 5.48
N THR A 78 19.48 -5.06 4.85
CA THR A 78 20.23 -6.32 4.81
C THR A 78 20.62 -6.80 6.20
N GLU A 79 20.86 -5.88 7.14
CA GLU A 79 21.12 -6.19 8.56
C GLU A 79 19.94 -6.97 9.19
N LEU A 80 18.70 -6.52 8.98
CA LEU A 80 17.51 -7.22 9.47
C LEU A 80 17.34 -8.59 8.79
N ILE A 81 17.66 -8.69 7.50
CA ILE A 81 17.68 -9.98 6.79
C ILE A 81 18.74 -10.90 7.41
N GLY A 82 19.91 -10.38 7.77
CA GLY A 82 20.95 -11.11 8.51
C GLY A 82 20.43 -11.65 9.84
N ASP A 83 19.83 -10.80 10.67
CA ASP A 83 19.24 -11.20 11.96
C ASP A 83 18.18 -12.31 11.80
N ILE A 84 17.37 -12.25 10.74
CA ILE A 84 16.39 -13.28 10.41
C ILE A 84 17.08 -14.58 9.99
N LEU A 85 18.14 -14.48 9.18
CA LEU A 85 18.85 -15.65 8.68
C LEU A 85 19.65 -16.36 9.77
N ASP A 86 20.13 -15.64 10.78
CA ASP A 86 20.70 -16.29 11.97
C ASP A 86 19.70 -17.26 12.62
N ILE A 87 18.41 -16.89 12.66
CA ILE A 87 17.35 -17.72 13.24
C ILE A 87 16.99 -18.89 12.31
N VAL A 88 16.81 -18.61 11.01
CA VAL A 88 16.23 -19.58 10.07
C VAL A 88 17.29 -20.48 9.44
N LEU A 89 18.46 -19.93 9.12
CA LEU A 89 19.48 -20.61 8.32
C LEU A 89 20.50 -21.38 9.17
N GLN A 90 20.85 -20.87 10.35
CA GLN A 90 21.83 -21.53 11.22
C GLN A 90 21.48 -23.01 11.50
N PRO A 91 20.24 -23.38 11.88
CA PRO A 91 19.89 -24.78 12.12
C PRO A 91 20.01 -25.65 10.87
N THR A 92 19.71 -25.09 9.69
CA THR A 92 19.80 -25.80 8.41
C THR A 92 21.24 -26.05 8.02
N ILE A 93 22.12 -25.06 8.16
CA ILE A 93 23.53 -25.23 7.84
C ILE A 93 24.21 -26.13 8.88
N ASP A 94 23.96 -25.95 10.18
CA ASP A 94 24.51 -26.84 11.23
C ASP A 94 24.09 -28.29 11.00
N GLY A 95 22.84 -28.51 10.58
CA GLY A 95 22.34 -29.82 10.15
C GLY A 95 23.12 -30.37 8.96
N ALA A 96 23.34 -29.55 7.92
CA ALA A 96 24.08 -29.96 6.72
C ALA A 96 25.57 -30.22 6.99
N LEU A 97 26.18 -29.47 7.92
CA LEU A 97 27.55 -29.66 8.39
C LEU A 97 27.69 -30.89 9.29
N THR A 98 26.60 -31.40 9.86
CA THR A 98 26.58 -32.64 10.65
C THR A 98 26.35 -33.85 9.73
N ALA A 99 27.40 -34.29 9.05
CA ALA A 99 27.33 -35.39 8.09
C ALA A 99 28.33 -36.51 8.38
N VAL A 100 27.93 -37.74 8.04
CA VAL A 100 28.83 -38.89 7.93
C VAL A 100 29.05 -39.15 6.45
N SER A 101 30.29 -39.09 5.99
CA SER A 101 30.66 -39.36 4.61
C SER A 101 31.97 -40.15 4.52
N ALA A 102 32.30 -40.62 3.33
CA ALA A 102 33.60 -41.21 3.04
C ALA A 102 34.24 -40.42 1.89
N ILE A 103 35.49 -40.02 2.08
CA ILE A 103 36.29 -39.37 1.04
C ILE A 103 37.36 -40.34 0.54
N ASN A 104 37.68 -40.24 -0.74
CA ASN A 104 38.79 -40.98 -1.31
C ASN A 104 40.05 -40.12 -1.24
N VAL A 105 41.07 -40.60 -0.54
CA VAL A 105 42.38 -39.96 -0.41
C VAL A 105 43.42 -40.97 -0.89
N ASP A 106 44.09 -40.65 -1.99
CA ASP A 106 45.13 -41.50 -2.59
C ASP A 106 44.75 -42.98 -2.84
N GLY A 107 43.46 -43.26 -3.02
CA GLY A 107 42.91 -44.60 -3.25
C GLY A 107 42.27 -45.26 -2.04
N ASP A 108 42.47 -44.70 -0.85
CA ASP A 108 41.91 -45.17 0.41
C ASP A 108 40.63 -44.41 0.79
N GLN A 109 39.68 -45.14 1.38
CA GLN A 109 38.42 -44.58 1.86
C GLN A 109 38.58 -44.14 3.31
N VAL A 110 38.66 -42.83 3.54
CA VAL A 110 38.64 -42.23 4.87
C VAL A 110 37.19 -41.90 5.22
N ARG A 111 36.68 -42.49 6.31
CA ARG A 111 35.33 -42.15 6.80
C ARG A 111 35.42 -40.93 7.70
N LEU A 112 34.66 -39.91 7.36
CA LEU A 112 34.57 -38.67 8.11
C LEU A 112 33.20 -38.57 8.78
N ARG A 113 33.19 -38.18 10.05
CA ARG A 113 32.00 -37.66 10.72
C ARG A 113 32.28 -36.23 11.14
N SER A 114 31.48 -35.31 10.64
CA SER A 114 31.52 -33.90 11.02
C SER A 114 30.47 -33.60 12.08
N GLU A 115 30.86 -32.82 13.07
CA GLU A 115 30.03 -32.17 14.08
C GLU A 115 30.30 -30.67 13.98
N GLY A 116 30.08 -30.13 12.79
CA GLY A 116 30.33 -28.72 12.48
C GLY A 116 29.17 -27.83 12.89
N GLN A 117 29.48 -26.59 13.23
CA GLN A 117 28.51 -25.54 13.54
C GLN A 117 28.98 -24.20 12.97
N ILE A 118 28.04 -23.30 12.73
CA ILE A 118 28.31 -21.89 12.46
C ILE A 118 28.51 -21.13 13.77
N LEU A 119 29.53 -20.27 13.82
CA LEU A 119 29.76 -19.34 14.94
C LEU A 119 29.07 -17.99 14.75
N ASP A 120 29.15 -17.48 13.54
CA ASP A 120 28.60 -16.19 13.12
C ASP A 120 28.23 -16.28 11.65
N LEU A 121 27.16 -15.57 11.30
CA LEU A 121 26.69 -15.41 9.94
C LEU A 121 26.53 -13.92 9.65
N ASP A 122 27.00 -13.51 8.47
CA ASP A 122 26.93 -12.13 7.99
C ASP A 122 26.38 -12.13 6.58
N VAL A 123 25.55 -11.13 6.30
CA VAL A 123 24.79 -11.02 5.05
C VAL A 123 24.95 -9.64 4.47
N ALA A 124 25.55 -9.60 3.28
CA ALA A 124 25.70 -8.39 2.50
C ALA A 124 25.14 -8.62 1.10
N SER A 125 24.71 -7.55 0.43
CA SER A 125 24.39 -7.65 -0.99
C SER A 125 25.64 -7.90 -1.83
N ASP A 126 25.49 -8.53 -2.99
CA ASP A 126 26.59 -8.87 -3.88
C ASP A 126 26.24 -8.59 -5.34
N SER A 127 27.14 -7.93 -6.04
CA SER A 127 26.98 -7.58 -7.45
C SER A 127 27.14 -8.77 -8.42
N ALA A 128 27.09 -10.01 -7.94
CA ALA A 128 27.17 -11.21 -8.79
C ALA A 128 25.95 -11.36 -9.71
N CYS A 129 24.80 -10.88 -9.25
CA CYS A 129 23.56 -10.79 -10.01
C CYS A 129 22.72 -9.61 -9.50
N ASP A 130 21.61 -9.31 -10.17
CA ASP A 130 20.79 -8.13 -9.87
C ASP A 130 20.27 -8.09 -8.42
N HIS A 131 19.98 -9.26 -7.83
CA HIS A 131 19.47 -9.40 -6.46
C HIS A 131 20.23 -10.47 -5.68
N CYS A 132 21.56 -10.45 -5.72
CA CYS A 132 22.37 -11.45 -5.03
C CYS A 132 22.78 -11.00 -3.62
N PHE A 133 22.92 -11.99 -2.74
CA PHE A 133 23.42 -11.84 -1.38
C PHE A 133 24.63 -12.73 -1.19
N ARG A 134 25.65 -12.19 -0.53
CA ARG A 134 26.76 -12.94 0.01
C ARG A 134 26.48 -13.25 1.47
N ILE A 135 26.32 -14.53 1.76
CA ILE A 135 26.27 -15.07 3.11
C ILE A 135 27.69 -15.51 3.46
N THR A 136 28.29 -14.93 4.49
CA THR A 136 29.58 -15.38 5.03
C THR A 136 29.38 -15.98 6.41
N ALA A 137 30.15 -17.00 6.75
CA ALA A 137 30.08 -17.62 8.07
C ALA A 137 31.43 -18.18 8.50
N ASN A 138 31.74 -18.13 9.80
CA ASN A 138 32.86 -18.89 10.35
C ASN A 138 32.40 -20.26 10.83
N LEU A 139 33.23 -21.27 10.56
CA LEU A 139 32.97 -22.66 10.89
C LEU A 139 33.74 -23.05 12.14
N ASP A 140 33.09 -23.84 13.01
CA ASP A 140 33.70 -24.45 14.18
C ASP A 140 33.19 -25.90 14.36
N GLY A 141 33.78 -26.65 15.28
CA GLY A 141 33.31 -27.96 15.70
C GLY A 141 34.40 -29.02 15.66
N ALA A 142 34.01 -30.27 15.37
CA ALA A 142 34.93 -31.40 15.35
C ALA A 142 34.74 -32.27 14.09
N ILE A 143 35.85 -32.79 13.58
CA ILE A 143 35.89 -33.85 12.57
C ILE A 143 36.48 -35.09 13.21
N HIS A 144 35.75 -36.20 13.14
CA HIS A 144 36.28 -37.52 13.44
C HIS A 144 36.62 -38.23 12.13
N ALA A 145 37.88 -38.61 11.95
CA ALA A 145 38.38 -39.32 10.79
C ALA A 145 38.80 -40.74 11.17
N ASP A 146 38.24 -41.74 10.48
CA ASP A 146 38.70 -43.13 10.52
C ASP A 146 39.58 -43.35 9.28
N ILE A 147 40.89 -43.25 9.50
CA ILE A 147 41.92 -43.31 8.47
C ILE A 147 42.50 -44.73 8.45
N PRO A 148 42.48 -45.44 7.31
CA PRO A 148 43.13 -46.74 7.18
C PRO A 148 44.59 -46.69 7.66
N ASP A 149 45.02 -47.74 8.37
CA ASP A 149 46.36 -47.88 8.95
C ASP A 149 46.78 -46.87 10.05
N TRP A 150 46.09 -45.73 10.19
CA TRP A 150 46.38 -44.70 11.20
C TRP A 150 45.36 -44.69 12.36
N GLY A 151 44.15 -45.20 12.13
CA GLY A 151 43.10 -45.33 13.14
C GLY A 151 42.21 -44.09 13.23
N ASN A 152 41.60 -43.90 14.40
CA ASN A 152 40.65 -42.83 14.64
C ASN A 152 41.37 -41.56 15.10
N GLU A 153 41.26 -40.50 14.31
CA GLU A 153 41.72 -39.16 14.63
C GLU A 153 40.55 -38.23 14.91
N THR A 154 40.75 -37.25 15.78
CA THR A 154 39.79 -36.19 16.04
C THR A 154 40.48 -34.85 15.87
N ALA A 155 39.98 -34.05 14.94
CA ALA A 155 40.47 -32.71 14.65
C ALA A 155 39.41 -31.67 15.03
N ASN A 156 39.85 -30.50 15.45
CA ASN A 156 38.98 -29.34 15.57
C ASN A 156 38.76 -28.78 14.16
N LEU A 157 37.49 -28.62 13.78
CA LEU A 157 37.10 -27.94 12.54
C LEU A 157 37.18 -26.44 12.79
N GLY A 158 37.90 -25.73 11.94
CA GLY A 158 37.78 -24.29 11.80
C GLY A 158 37.58 -23.91 10.34
N GLY A 159 37.37 -22.63 10.06
CA GLY A 159 37.38 -22.13 8.69
C GLY A 159 36.30 -21.10 8.42
N SER A 160 35.98 -20.94 7.15
CA SER A 160 35.00 -19.96 6.69
C SER A 160 34.26 -20.44 5.46
N MET A 161 33.01 -20.01 5.35
CA MET A 161 32.15 -20.19 4.20
C MET A 161 31.78 -18.82 3.61
N SER A 162 31.65 -18.77 2.30
CA SER A 162 31.03 -17.65 1.59
C SER A 162 30.15 -18.19 0.48
N LEU A 163 28.84 -18.02 0.59
CA LEU A 163 27.86 -18.43 -0.41
C LEU A 163 27.30 -17.17 -1.08
N VAL A 164 27.21 -17.16 -2.40
CA VAL A 164 26.49 -16.12 -3.13
C VAL A 164 25.21 -16.72 -3.65
N VAL A 165 24.06 -16.18 -3.23
CA VAL A 165 22.73 -16.72 -3.49
C VAL A 165 21.81 -15.61 -4.01
N PRO A 166 20.90 -15.89 -4.96
CA PRO A 166 19.91 -14.92 -5.39
C PRO A 166 18.77 -14.82 -4.37
N LEU A 167 18.26 -13.60 -4.21
CA LEU A 167 17.01 -13.30 -3.55
C LEU A 167 15.90 -13.31 -4.59
N LEU A 168 14.83 -14.03 -4.28
CA LEU A 168 13.66 -14.20 -5.11
C LEU A 168 12.47 -13.55 -4.42
N LEU A 169 11.65 -12.87 -5.20
CA LEU A 169 10.33 -12.43 -4.80
C LEU A 169 9.30 -13.24 -5.57
N GLU A 170 8.56 -14.09 -4.87
CA GLU A 170 7.60 -15.00 -5.48
C GLU A 170 6.33 -15.13 -4.62
N ARG A 171 5.39 -15.98 -5.05
CA ARG A 171 4.21 -16.28 -4.25
C ARG A 171 4.59 -17.17 -3.07
N GLY A 172 4.04 -16.89 -1.89
CA GLY A 172 4.20 -17.73 -0.72
C GLY A 172 3.49 -19.08 -0.84
N GLU A 173 3.86 -20.05 0.00
CA GLU A 173 3.14 -21.33 0.06
C GLU A 173 1.77 -21.16 0.74
N THR A 174 1.76 -20.36 1.81
CA THR A 174 0.57 -20.03 2.60
C THR A 174 0.20 -18.56 2.56
N SER A 175 1.06 -17.72 1.99
CA SER A 175 0.97 -16.27 1.93
C SER A 175 0.87 -15.76 0.48
N ASP A 176 0.47 -14.50 0.32
CA ASP A 176 0.31 -13.89 -1.01
C ASP A 176 1.66 -13.67 -1.71
N ALA A 177 2.71 -13.37 -0.94
CA ALA A 177 4.07 -13.30 -1.45
C ALA A 177 5.11 -13.72 -0.41
N ALA A 178 6.30 -14.06 -0.89
CA ALA A 178 7.43 -14.45 -0.08
C ALA A 178 8.73 -13.95 -0.68
N LEU A 179 9.60 -13.45 0.19
CA LEU A 179 10.98 -13.13 -0.10
C LEU A 179 11.84 -14.33 0.30
N LYS A 180 12.49 -14.97 -0.67
CA LYS A 180 13.24 -16.21 -0.45
C LYS A 180 14.67 -16.10 -0.92
N LEU A 181 15.60 -16.67 -0.16
CA LEU A 181 16.96 -16.93 -0.63
C LEU A 181 17.01 -18.29 -1.29
N ASP A 182 17.34 -18.32 -2.57
CA ASP A 182 17.51 -19.56 -3.32
C ASP A 182 18.91 -20.13 -3.08
N LEU A 183 19.08 -20.76 -1.92
CA LEU A 183 20.34 -21.38 -1.54
C LEU A 183 20.85 -22.37 -2.61
N PRO A 184 20.04 -23.30 -3.15
CA PRO A 184 20.49 -24.20 -4.21
C PRO A 184 21.21 -23.52 -5.39
N ALA A 185 20.81 -22.31 -5.77
CA ALA A 185 21.39 -21.59 -6.90
C ALA A 185 22.85 -21.13 -6.68
N PHE A 186 23.41 -21.26 -5.47
CA PHE A 186 24.80 -20.84 -5.20
C PHE A 186 25.83 -21.53 -6.10
N VAL A 187 25.54 -22.76 -6.56
CA VAL A 187 26.44 -23.53 -7.44
C VAL A 187 26.49 -22.98 -8.85
N ASP A 188 25.37 -22.43 -9.34
CA ASP A 188 25.26 -21.91 -10.70
C ASP A 188 25.93 -20.54 -10.82
N ILE A 189 25.98 -19.76 -9.74
CA ILE A 189 26.62 -18.44 -9.69
C ILE A 189 28.16 -18.56 -9.70
N GLY A 190 28.72 -19.66 -9.17
CA GLY A 190 30.15 -19.95 -9.23
C GLY A 190 31.06 -19.00 -8.44
N ARG A 191 30.52 -18.20 -7.51
CA ARG A 191 31.27 -17.27 -6.64
C ARG A 191 31.26 -17.67 -5.15
N SER A 192 30.85 -18.90 -4.89
CA SER A 192 30.73 -19.51 -3.57
C SER A 192 31.95 -20.36 -3.23
N SER A 193 32.34 -20.40 -1.96
CA SER A 193 33.53 -21.12 -1.49
C SER A 193 33.38 -21.55 -0.04
N ILE A 194 33.99 -22.68 0.30
CA ILE A 194 34.21 -23.13 1.68
C ILE A 194 35.70 -23.42 1.86
N SER A 195 36.25 -22.97 2.98
CA SER A 195 37.59 -23.30 3.42
C SER A 195 37.49 -23.94 4.79
N ALA A 196 37.76 -25.24 4.86
CA ALA A 196 37.92 -25.97 6.11
C ALA A 196 39.39 -25.95 6.54
N ARG A 197 39.63 -25.86 7.85
CA ARG A 197 40.95 -25.96 8.48
C ARG A 197 40.89 -26.95 9.62
N LEU A 198 41.93 -27.77 9.77
CA LEU A 198 41.97 -28.82 10.78
C LEU A 198 43.03 -28.52 11.85
N GLY A 199 42.58 -28.30 13.08
CA GLY A 199 43.43 -28.14 14.25
C GLY A 199 43.54 -29.41 15.09
N GLY A 200 44.63 -29.56 15.85
CA GLY A 200 44.78 -30.66 16.81
C GLY A 200 45.26 -31.99 16.22
N VAL A 201 45.53 -32.04 14.91
CA VAL A 201 46.16 -33.16 14.19
C VAL A 201 47.53 -32.75 13.64
N SER A 202 48.31 -33.67 13.08
CA SER A 202 49.58 -33.35 12.43
C SER A 202 49.37 -32.58 11.12
N ASP A 203 50.36 -31.74 10.75
CA ASP A 203 50.32 -30.98 9.49
C ASP A 203 50.12 -31.88 8.26
N GLU A 204 50.70 -33.09 8.28
CA GLU A 204 50.54 -34.09 7.20
C GLU A 204 49.09 -34.56 7.06
N VAL A 205 48.38 -34.80 8.18
CA VAL A 205 46.96 -35.19 8.18
C VAL A 205 46.08 -34.02 7.78
N ALA A 206 46.40 -32.80 8.24
CA ALA A 206 45.68 -31.59 7.86
C ALA A 206 45.79 -31.32 6.35
N ASP A 207 47.00 -31.26 5.80
CA ASP A 207 47.26 -31.02 4.36
C ASP A 207 46.55 -32.07 3.48
N MET A 208 46.49 -33.32 3.96
CA MET A 208 45.85 -34.44 3.27
C MET A 208 44.31 -34.31 3.24
N LEU A 209 43.70 -33.78 4.29
CA LEU A 209 42.24 -33.82 4.48
C LEU A 209 41.53 -32.48 4.17
N GLU A 210 42.19 -31.32 4.33
CA GLU A 210 41.53 -30.00 4.26
C GLU A 210 40.85 -29.72 2.91
N ALA A 211 41.53 -29.96 1.79
CA ALA A 211 40.96 -29.73 0.46
C ALA A 211 39.83 -30.71 0.11
N PRO A 212 39.99 -32.05 0.28
CA PRO A 212 38.88 -33.00 0.15
C PRO A 212 37.70 -32.68 1.07
N LEU A 213 37.96 -32.27 2.31
CA LEU A 213 36.92 -31.89 3.27
C LEU A 213 36.17 -30.64 2.81
N SER A 214 36.87 -29.61 2.34
CA SER A 214 36.23 -28.38 1.83
C SER A 214 35.30 -28.68 0.65
N ASN A 215 35.72 -29.54 -0.28
CA ASN A 215 34.88 -29.98 -1.40
C ASN A 215 33.69 -30.83 -0.94
N LEU A 216 33.89 -31.73 0.03
CA LEU A 216 32.82 -32.53 0.60
C LEU A 216 31.78 -31.63 1.28
N LEU A 217 32.19 -30.68 2.11
CA LEU A 217 31.28 -29.76 2.79
C LEU A 217 30.49 -28.93 1.77
N LEU A 218 31.13 -28.48 0.69
CA LEU A 218 30.45 -27.72 -0.36
C LEU A 218 29.39 -28.56 -1.08
N GLU A 219 29.70 -29.82 -1.40
CA GLU A 219 28.74 -30.74 -2.02
C GLU A 219 27.60 -31.10 -1.04
N LEU A 220 27.89 -31.26 0.25
CA LEU A 220 26.86 -31.50 1.27
C LEU A 220 25.90 -30.31 1.40
N LEU A 221 26.42 -29.07 1.38
CA LEU A 221 25.56 -27.89 1.38
C LEU A 221 24.70 -27.84 0.12
N LYS A 222 25.29 -28.08 -1.05
CA LYS A 222 24.54 -28.13 -2.31
C LYS A 222 23.40 -29.15 -2.27
N ASP A 223 23.62 -30.32 -1.70
CA ASP A 223 22.62 -31.40 -1.67
C ASP A 223 21.55 -31.22 -0.60
N GLN A 224 21.83 -30.44 0.46
CA GLN A 224 20.94 -30.32 1.62
C GLN A 224 20.26 -28.96 1.79
N LEU A 225 20.81 -27.89 1.21
CA LEU A 225 20.21 -26.57 1.33
C LEU A 225 18.99 -26.45 0.41
N ALA A 226 17.84 -26.17 1.02
CA ALA A 226 16.61 -25.79 0.31
C ALA A 226 16.48 -24.25 0.27
N PRO A 227 15.64 -23.68 -0.60
CA PRO A 227 15.30 -22.27 -0.52
C PRO A 227 14.78 -21.91 0.88
N VAL A 228 15.22 -20.75 1.39
CA VAL A 228 14.83 -20.26 2.71
C VAL A 228 13.98 -19.02 2.57
N THR A 229 12.79 -19.06 3.17
CA THR A 229 11.90 -17.91 3.25
C THR A 229 12.42 -16.95 4.33
N VAL A 230 12.76 -15.73 3.91
CA VAL A 230 13.19 -14.64 4.79
C VAL A 230 11.97 -13.92 5.36
N ALA A 231 11.00 -13.62 4.51
CA ALA A 231 9.78 -12.95 4.91
C ALA A 231 8.60 -13.44 4.06
N GLU A 232 7.45 -13.54 4.69
CA GLU A 232 6.16 -13.78 4.06
C GLU A 232 5.28 -12.53 4.17
N PHE A 233 4.47 -12.33 3.15
CA PHE A 233 3.64 -11.17 2.97
C PHE A 233 2.22 -11.60 2.72
N ASP A 234 1.33 -11.16 3.61
CA ASP A 234 -0.10 -11.34 3.44
C ASP A 234 -0.73 -10.01 3.07
N ALA A 235 -1.57 -10.04 2.04
CA ALA A 235 -2.29 -8.86 1.64
C ALA A 235 -3.16 -8.35 2.79
N PRO A 236 -3.24 -7.02 2.99
CA PRO A 236 -4.25 -6.45 3.85
C PRO A 236 -5.64 -6.97 3.43
N SER A 237 -6.37 -7.53 4.39
CA SER A 237 -7.73 -8.00 4.11
C SER A 237 -8.66 -6.80 4.02
N PHE A 238 -8.85 -6.29 2.80
CA PHE A 238 -9.81 -5.23 2.52
C PHE A 238 -11.26 -5.72 2.47
N GLY A 239 -11.52 -7.00 2.70
CA GLY A 239 -12.86 -7.59 2.61
C GLY A 239 -13.40 -7.72 1.17
N ILE A 240 -12.57 -7.43 0.17
CA ILE A 240 -12.93 -7.47 -1.25
C ILE A 240 -12.85 -8.91 -1.76
N PRO A 241 -13.96 -9.50 -2.26
CA PRO A 241 -13.94 -10.84 -2.82
C PRO A 241 -12.99 -10.93 -4.03
N GLY A 242 -12.08 -11.92 -4.00
CA GLY A 242 -11.16 -12.17 -5.11
C GLY A 242 -9.96 -11.22 -5.19
N PHE A 243 -9.80 -10.30 -4.24
CA PHE A 243 -8.60 -9.46 -4.11
C PHE A 243 -7.37 -10.32 -3.88
N LYS A 244 -6.30 -10.03 -4.63
CA LYS A 244 -5.00 -10.70 -4.51
C LYS A 244 -3.88 -9.69 -4.68
N LEU A 245 -2.77 -9.94 -4.00
CA LEU A 245 -1.49 -9.32 -4.30
C LEU A 245 -0.64 -10.21 -5.19
N LEU A 246 0.14 -9.58 -6.06
CA LEU A 246 1.15 -10.23 -6.87
C LEU A 246 2.50 -9.53 -6.68
N PRO A 247 3.59 -10.29 -6.56
CA PRO A 247 4.93 -9.73 -6.62
C PRO A 247 5.22 -9.21 -8.04
N VAL A 248 5.64 -7.96 -8.15
CA VAL A 248 5.92 -7.31 -9.45
C VAL A 248 7.30 -6.69 -9.54
N GLN A 249 7.93 -6.37 -8.40
CA GLN A 249 9.19 -5.66 -8.40
C GLN A 249 10.08 -6.11 -7.24
N LEU A 250 11.35 -6.38 -7.53
CA LEU A 250 12.39 -6.54 -6.53
C LEU A 250 13.52 -5.56 -6.88
N VAL A 251 14.01 -4.81 -5.90
CA VAL A 251 15.13 -3.87 -6.05
C VAL A 251 16.08 -4.08 -4.89
N THR A 252 17.37 -4.14 -5.18
CA THR A 252 18.43 -4.19 -4.18
C THR A 252 19.34 -2.99 -4.38
N ASP A 253 19.60 -2.23 -3.33
CA ASP A 253 20.54 -1.12 -3.34
C ASP A 253 21.73 -1.42 -2.42
N ASP A 254 22.86 -1.77 -3.02
CA ASP A 254 24.09 -2.12 -2.31
C ASP A 254 24.65 -0.95 -1.49
N ALA A 255 24.44 0.28 -1.94
CA ALA A 255 25.02 1.45 -1.29
C ALA A 255 24.36 1.74 0.07
N SER A 256 23.06 1.53 0.18
CA SER A 256 22.29 1.70 1.41
C SER A 256 22.10 0.40 2.19
N GLY A 257 22.35 -0.76 1.58
CA GLY A 257 22.02 -2.05 2.15
C GLY A 257 20.51 -2.24 2.30
N THR A 258 19.73 -1.85 1.28
CA THR A 258 18.26 -1.94 1.31
C THR A 258 17.74 -2.86 0.22
N VAL A 259 16.75 -3.68 0.57
CA VAL A 259 15.93 -4.47 -0.36
C VAL A 259 14.53 -3.89 -0.39
N PHE A 260 13.98 -3.67 -1.57
CA PHE A 260 12.59 -3.29 -1.76
C PHE A 260 11.85 -4.38 -2.54
N ALA A 261 10.77 -4.89 -1.96
CA ALA A 261 9.80 -5.79 -2.58
C ALA A 261 8.51 -5.03 -2.88
N GLY A 262 8.14 -4.92 -4.15
CA GLY A 262 6.95 -4.24 -4.64
C GLY A 262 5.87 -5.21 -5.09
N PHE A 263 4.62 -4.90 -4.76
CA PHE A 263 3.46 -5.74 -5.03
C PHE A 263 2.37 -4.95 -5.75
N ALA A 264 1.75 -5.55 -6.76
CA ALA A 264 0.55 -5.01 -7.40
C ALA A 264 -0.69 -5.75 -6.91
N THR A 265 -1.84 -5.10 -7.01
CA THR A 265 -3.15 -5.70 -6.75
C THR A 265 -3.84 -5.97 -8.08
N ASN A 266 -4.85 -6.85 -8.04
CA ASN A 266 -5.71 -7.11 -9.18
C ASN A 266 -6.90 -6.15 -9.32
N ILE A 267 -6.78 -4.92 -8.84
CA ILE A 267 -7.76 -3.84 -9.08
C ILE A 267 -7.44 -3.20 -10.44
N GLU A 268 -8.34 -3.34 -11.41
CA GLU A 268 -8.10 -2.93 -12.81
C GLU A 268 -7.70 -1.45 -12.95
N ALA A 269 -8.37 -0.57 -12.19
CA ALA A 269 -8.14 0.88 -12.28
C ALA A 269 -6.72 1.30 -11.86
N LEU A 270 -6.01 0.45 -11.10
CA LEU A 270 -4.64 0.71 -10.64
C LEU A 270 -3.56 0.12 -11.57
N ASP A 271 -3.96 -0.67 -12.57
CA ASP A 271 -3.06 -1.33 -13.53
C ASP A 271 -3.21 -0.78 -14.95
N VAL A 272 -3.66 0.46 -15.08
CA VAL A 272 -3.76 1.13 -16.39
C VAL A 272 -2.39 1.62 -16.86
N PRO A 273 -2.10 1.62 -18.17
CA PRO A 273 -0.83 2.13 -18.69
C PRO A 273 -0.53 3.57 -18.21
N GLY A 274 0.61 3.74 -17.56
CA GLY A 274 1.02 5.03 -16.98
C GLY A 274 0.43 5.34 -15.60
N ALA A 275 -0.28 4.39 -14.97
CA ALA A 275 -0.64 4.49 -13.57
C ALA A 275 0.62 4.67 -12.72
N ALA A 276 0.54 5.58 -11.76
CA ALA A 276 1.64 5.82 -10.85
C ALA A 276 1.72 4.71 -9.80
N GLY A 277 2.91 4.17 -9.60
CA GLY A 277 3.20 3.23 -8.53
C GLY A 277 3.92 3.87 -7.36
N VAL A 278 4.11 3.07 -6.31
CA VAL A 278 5.06 3.29 -5.23
C VAL A 278 6.47 3.18 -5.79
N GLU A 279 7.25 4.25 -5.65
CA GLU A 279 8.67 4.21 -5.98
C GLU A 279 9.44 3.34 -4.96
N PRO A 280 10.47 2.57 -5.40
CA PRO A 280 11.30 1.80 -4.50
C PRO A 280 11.92 2.65 -3.39
N ILE A 281 11.78 2.22 -2.14
CA ILE A 281 12.40 2.87 -0.98
C ILE A 281 13.77 2.23 -0.75
N THR A 282 14.82 2.99 -0.99
CA THR A 282 16.22 2.57 -0.77
C THR A 282 16.97 3.46 0.21
N ASP A 283 16.27 4.35 0.89
CA ASP A 283 16.82 5.39 1.76
C ASP A 283 16.28 5.26 3.18
N LEU A 284 16.44 4.08 3.78
CA LEU A 284 16.15 3.85 5.19
C LEU A 284 17.23 4.52 6.06
N ALA A 285 16.81 5.32 7.05
CA ALA A 285 17.74 5.98 7.98
C ALA A 285 18.47 4.96 8.87
N GLU A 286 19.56 5.35 9.54
CA GLU A 286 20.32 4.45 10.43
C GLU A 286 19.46 3.80 11.51
N SER A 287 18.49 4.53 12.06
CA SER A 287 17.55 4.03 13.09
C SER A 287 16.40 3.17 12.54
N GLU A 288 16.31 3.01 11.23
CA GLU A 288 15.22 2.31 10.54
C GLU A 288 15.78 1.07 9.86
N ASN A 289 15.04 -0.02 9.87
CA ASN A 289 15.42 -1.23 9.15
C ASN A 289 14.23 -1.86 8.39
N LEU A 290 13.07 -1.19 8.43
CA LEU A 290 11.85 -1.59 7.76
C LEU A 290 11.09 -0.34 7.29
N ALA A 291 10.48 -0.41 6.10
CA ALA A 291 9.39 0.50 5.74
C ALA A 291 8.30 -0.22 4.96
N ILE A 292 7.04 0.17 5.20
CA ILE A 292 5.86 -0.29 4.47
C ILE A 292 5.32 0.91 3.70
N ALA A 293 5.06 0.72 2.40
CA ALA A 293 4.48 1.75 1.55
C ALA A 293 3.23 1.24 0.87
N PHE A 294 2.25 2.13 0.68
CA PHE A 294 1.08 1.83 -0.12
C PHE A 294 0.66 3.03 -0.97
N GLN A 295 0.05 2.75 -2.11
CA GLN A 295 -0.52 3.74 -3.02
C GLN A 295 -1.91 4.17 -2.54
N PRO A 296 -2.14 5.44 -2.17
CA PRO A 296 -3.39 5.90 -1.56
C PRO A 296 -4.65 5.70 -2.41
N ALA A 297 -4.50 5.70 -3.74
CA ALA A 297 -5.61 5.45 -4.67
C ALA A 297 -6.31 4.10 -4.41
N ILE A 298 -5.62 3.12 -3.81
CA ILE A 298 -6.19 1.84 -3.46
C ILE A 298 -7.38 1.95 -2.52
N ILE A 299 -7.40 2.94 -1.63
CA ILE A 299 -8.47 3.13 -0.65
C ILE A 299 -9.79 3.48 -1.37
N GLY A 300 -9.74 4.44 -2.28
CA GLY A 300 -10.91 4.85 -3.06
C GLY A 300 -11.49 3.69 -3.89
N HIS A 301 -10.64 2.99 -4.65
CA HIS A 301 -11.09 1.86 -5.47
C HIS A 301 -11.58 0.67 -4.63
N SER A 302 -10.94 0.41 -3.49
CA SER A 302 -11.37 -0.63 -2.55
C SER A 302 -12.77 -0.34 -2.00
N LEU A 303 -13.05 0.90 -1.59
CA LEU A 303 -14.37 1.30 -1.15
C LEU A 303 -15.41 1.15 -2.25
N SER A 304 -15.09 1.57 -3.49
CA SER A 304 -15.98 1.39 -4.64
C SER A 304 -16.33 -0.07 -4.90
N LEU A 305 -15.38 -0.98 -4.75
CA LEU A 305 -15.61 -2.43 -4.86
C LEU A 305 -16.52 -2.93 -3.72
N LEU A 306 -16.26 -2.53 -2.48
CA LEU A 306 -17.09 -2.91 -1.33
C LEU A 306 -18.52 -2.37 -1.43
N MET A 307 -18.70 -1.15 -1.95
CA MET A 307 -20.01 -0.57 -2.22
C MET A 307 -20.72 -1.28 -3.39
N ASN A 308 -19.98 -1.81 -4.38
CA ASN A 308 -20.54 -2.62 -5.48
C ASN A 308 -21.03 -3.98 -5.00
N ASP A 309 -20.30 -4.59 -4.06
CA ASP A 309 -20.67 -5.86 -3.42
C ASP A 309 -21.75 -5.68 -2.33
N GLY A 310 -22.09 -4.43 -1.99
CA GLY A 310 -23.10 -4.11 -0.98
C GLY A 310 -22.63 -4.30 0.47
N GLN A 311 -21.32 -4.43 0.69
CA GLN A 311 -20.71 -4.45 2.04
C GLN A 311 -20.67 -3.06 2.67
N VAL A 312 -20.58 -2.01 1.84
CA VAL A 312 -20.74 -0.60 2.22
C VAL A 312 -21.99 -0.06 1.52
N ALA A 313 -22.80 0.73 2.22
CA ALA A 313 -24.02 1.26 1.65
C ALA A 313 -23.71 2.24 0.50
N ARG A 314 -24.61 2.29 -0.50
CA ARG A 314 -24.64 3.37 -1.51
C ARG A 314 -25.76 4.36 -1.28
N THR A 315 -26.73 3.99 -0.43
CA THR A 315 -27.96 4.74 -0.22
C THR A 315 -28.11 5.08 1.26
N TYR A 316 -28.45 6.34 1.52
CA TYR A 316 -28.54 6.94 2.84
C TYR A 316 -29.85 7.72 2.97
N ASP A 317 -30.32 7.87 4.20
CA ASP A 317 -31.29 8.92 4.50
C ASP A 317 -30.61 10.31 4.48
N LEU A 318 -31.41 11.37 4.56
CA LEU A 318 -30.89 12.74 4.57
C LEU A 318 -30.14 13.10 5.86
N SER A 319 -30.13 12.23 6.87
CA SER A 319 -29.35 12.41 8.09
C SER A 319 -27.96 11.77 7.99
N GLY A 320 -27.64 11.10 6.88
CA GLY A 320 -26.36 10.41 6.67
C GLY A 320 -26.36 8.95 7.15
N ASN A 321 -27.50 8.38 7.54
CA ASN A 321 -27.56 6.97 7.97
C ASN A 321 -27.79 6.04 6.78
N ALA A 322 -27.04 4.94 6.72
CA ALA A 322 -27.22 3.90 5.72
C ALA A 322 -28.67 3.38 5.70
N SER A 323 -29.28 3.36 4.52
CA SER A 323 -30.67 2.94 4.34
C SER A 323 -30.89 2.47 2.90
N SER A 324 -31.29 1.21 2.72
CA SER A 324 -31.64 0.65 1.39
C SER A 324 -32.85 1.30 0.72
N ARG A 325 -33.58 2.16 1.46
CA ARG A 325 -34.70 2.97 0.96
C ARG A 325 -34.40 4.46 1.05
N GLY A 326 -33.15 4.81 1.35
CA GLY A 326 -32.67 6.18 1.40
C GLY A 326 -32.75 6.83 0.03
N ASN A 327 -33.06 8.13 0.01
CA ASN A 327 -33.13 8.89 -1.25
C ASN A 327 -31.78 9.51 -1.62
N ALA A 328 -30.81 9.55 -0.69
CA ALA A 328 -29.47 10.07 -0.93
C ALA A 328 -28.57 8.95 -1.43
N HIS A 329 -28.06 9.08 -2.64
CA HIS A 329 -27.14 8.14 -3.27
C HIS A 329 -25.72 8.71 -3.22
N VAL A 330 -24.74 7.90 -2.85
CA VAL A 330 -23.35 8.32 -2.73
C VAL A 330 -22.50 7.70 -3.84
N THR A 331 -21.61 8.50 -4.40
CA THR A 331 -20.48 8.05 -5.24
C THR A 331 -19.17 8.60 -4.68
N LEU A 332 -18.07 7.95 -5.01
CA LEU A 332 -16.73 8.37 -4.59
C LEU A 332 -16.01 9.12 -5.71
N ASP A 333 -15.30 10.18 -5.34
CA ASP A 333 -14.57 11.06 -6.27
C ASP A 333 -13.05 10.84 -6.23
N GLY A 334 -12.57 10.04 -5.28
CA GLY A 334 -11.15 9.71 -5.13
C GLY A 334 -10.66 9.83 -3.70
N PHE A 335 -9.41 9.43 -3.49
CA PHE A 335 -8.71 9.53 -2.21
C PHE A 335 -7.43 10.33 -2.42
N GLU A 336 -7.30 11.42 -1.68
CA GLU A 336 -6.20 12.37 -1.78
C GLU A 336 -5.37 12.37 -0.50
N VAL A 337 -4.08 12.64 -0.64
CA VAL A 337 -3.13 12.81 0.46
C VAL A 337 -2.30 14.07 0.21
N GLY A 338 -2.05 14.86 1.25
CA GLY A 338 -1.20 16.04 1.12
C GLY A 338 -1.41 17.11 2.18
N GLU A 339 -0.36 17.89 2.43
CA GLU A 339 -0.37 18.98 3.41
C GLU A 339 -1.38 20.09 3.07
N HIS A 340 -1.68 20.31 1.79
CA HIS A 340 -2.67 21.29 1.34
C HIS A 340 -4.09 20.99 1.89
N LEU A 341 -4.34 19.77 2.35
CA LEU A 341 -5.60 19.41 3.02
C LEU A 341 -5.69 20.01 4.42
N LEU A 342 -4.60 20.50 5.00
CA LEU A 342 -4.61 21.22 6.27
C LEU A 342 -5.00 22.68 6.10
N ASP A 343 -4.84 23.23 4.90
CA ASP A 343 -5.21 24.60 4.62
C ASP A 343 -6.75 24.73 4.68
N PRO A 344 -7.28 25.72 5.42
CA PRO A 344 -8.71 26.00 5.37
C PRO A 344 -9.06 26.36 3.93
N PRO A 345 -10.22 25.91 3.40
CA PRO A 345 -10.66 26.32 2.07
C PRO A 345 -10.77 27.84 2.06
N ASP A 346 -9.84 28.50 1.38
CA ASP A 346 -9.60 29.94 1.51
C ASP A 346 -10.88 30.75 1.36
N ALA A 347 -11.07 31.69 2.29
CA ALA A 347 -12.06 32.74 2.21
C ALA A 347 -11.80 33.73 1.04
N GLU A 348 -10.68 33.62 0.31
CA GLU A 348 -10.31 34.48 -0.82
C GLU A 348 -9.39 33.78 -1.86
N ALA A 349 -9.79 32.62 -2.41
CA ALA A 349 -9.19 32.14 -3.66
C ALA A 349 -9.72 32.98 -4.84
N ASP A 350 -9.13 34.17 -5.04
CA ASP A 350 -9.28 34.97 -6.26
C ASP A 350 -8.82 34.13 -7.46
N ALA A 351 -9.64 34.13 -8.50
CA ALA A 351 -9.62 33.17 -9.60
C ALA A 351 -8.36 33.29 -10.48
N GLY A 352 -7.30 32.58 -10.11
CA GLY A 352 -6.20 32.22 -10.99
C GLY A 352 -6.50 30.91 -11.73
N TYR A 353 -7.52 30.87 -12.60
CA TYR A 353 -7.78 29.71 -13.45
C TYR A 353 -6.59 29.46 -14.38
N GLY A 354 -5.85 28.39 -14.09
CA GLY A 354 -4.98 27.73 -15.05
C GLY A 354 -5.82 27.07 -16.13
N ASP A 355 -5.54 27.42 -17.38
CA ASP A 355 -6.20 26.98 -18.59
C ASP A 355 -6.10 25.45 -18.74
N GLY A 356 -7.25 24.76 -18.65
CA GLY A 356 -7.33 23.30 -18.60
C GLY A 356 -8.73 22.77 -18.91
N ALA A 357 -9.24 23.11 -20.10
CA ALA A 357 -10.27 22.39 -20.88
C ALA A 357 -11.60 21.95 -20.22
N ASP A 358 -12.61 22.79 -20.47
CA ASP A 358 -13.94 22.43 -20.99
C ASP A 358 -14.90 21.58 -20.13
N ALA A 359 -15.62 22.25 -19.22
CA ALA A 359 -17.01 21.97 -18.92
C ALA A 359 -17.72 23.26 -18.48
N GLY A 360 -18.47 23.87 -19.40
CA GLY A 360 -19.16 25.14 -19.15
C GLY A 360 -20.33 25.01 -18.16
N TYR A 361 -20.31 25.83 -17.12
CA TYR A 361 -21.49 26.35 -16.44
C TYR A 361 -21.30 27.84 -16.18
N GLY A 362 -22.27 28.65 -16.66
CA GLY A 362 -22.25 30.10 -16.61
C GLY A 362 -22.74 30.66 -15.27
N ALA A 363 -22.01 31.69 -14.84
CA ALA A 363 -22.15 32.60 -13.70
C ALA A 363 -23.56 33.12 -13.33
N ASP A 364 -23.78 33.26 -12.02
CA ASP A 364 -24.00 34.55 -11.35
C ASP A 364 -23.90 34.35 -9.82
N VAL A 365 -22.81 34.80 -9.18
CA VAL A 365 -22.64 34.77 -7.72
C VAL A 365 -22.45 36.19 -7.20
N MET A 366 -23.42 36.67 -6.42
CA MET A 366 -23.26 37.86 -5.58
C MET A 366 -22.33 37.52 -4.42
N THR A 367 -21.24 38.27 -4.26
CA THR A 367 -20.35 38.22 -3.10
C THR A 367 -21.05 38.78 -1.86
N LEU A 368 -21.38 37.92 -0.90
CA LEU A 368 -21.71 38.27 0.47
C LEU A 368 -20.60 37.71 1.37
N SER A 369 -19.84 38.60 2.00
CA SER A 369 -18.87 38.27 3.02
C SER A 369 -19.57 37.62 4.22
N ALA A 370 -19.14 36.42 4.60
CA ALA A 370 -19.52 35.76 5.83
C ALA A 370 -18.27 35.37 6.61
N ASP A 371 -18.17 35.87 7.84
CA ASP A 371 -17.27 35.34 8.88
C ASP A 371 -17.57 33.84 9.06
N ALA A 372 -16.73 32.98 8.49
CA ALA A 372 -16.73 31.55 8.75
C ALA A 372 -15.82 31.28 9.94
N GLY A 373 -16.36 30.63 10.99
CA GLY A 373 -15.54 30.10 12.08
C GLY A 373 -14.47 29.17 11.50
N SER A 374 -13.22 29.46 11.82
CA SER A 374 -12.09 28.60 11.52
C SER A 374 -12.35 27.21 12.09
N SER A 375 -12.44 26.19 11.25
CA SER A 375 -12.24 24.80 11.66
C SER A 375 -10.76 24.63 11.99
N GLU A 376 -10.32 25.23 13.10
CA GLU A 376 -9.02 24.92 13.67
C GLU A 376 -9.05 23.44 14.08
N PHE A 377 -8.03 22.68 13.65
CA PHE A 377 -7.71 21.40 14.29
C PHE A 377 -7.74 21.64 15.80
N PRO A 378 -8.59 20.94 16.58
CA PRO A 378 -8.89 21.33 17.95
C PRO A 378 -7.68 21.10 18.86
N ASP A 379 -6.75 22.06 18.98
CA ASP A 379 -5.51 22.04 19.79
C ASP A 379 -4.62 20.76 19.70
N ALA A 380 -5.01 19.82 18.85
CA ALA A 380 -4.38 18.54 18.59
C ALA A 380 -3.38 18.74 17.46
N GLN A 381 -2.15 18.23 17.66
CA GLN A 381 -1.10 18.26 16.64
C GLN A 381 -1.66 17.85 15.28
N ALA A 382 -1.43 18.68 14.27
CA ALA A 382 -1.79 18.35 12.90
C ALA A 382 -1.29 16.94 12.55
N PRO A 383 -2.08 16.15 11.79
CA PRO A 383 -1.68 14.80 11.47
C PRO A 383 -0.39 14.79 10.65
N ASP A 384 0.42 13.74 10.83
CA ASP A 384 1.69 13.63 10.12
C ASP A 384 1.46 13.46 8.60
N VAL A 385 0.41 12.72 8.21
CA VAL A 385 -0.03 12.59 6.81
C VAL A 385 -1.53 12.87 6.72
N PRO A 386 -1.94 14.05 6.23
CA PRO A 386 -3.34 14.38 5.99
C PRO A 386 -3.89 13.61 4.78
N PHE A 387 -5.15 13.20 4.86
CA PHE A 387 -5.86 12.58 3.75
C PHE A 387 -7.30 13.08 3.63
N ALA A 388 -7.87 12.95 2.45
CA ALA A 388 -9.26 13.28 2.18
C ALA A 388 -9.91 12.23 1.27
N LEU A 389 -11.11 11.79 1.64
CA LEU A 389 -11.97 11.00 0.76
C LEU A 389 -13.03 11.92 0.15
N GLY A 390 -12.93 12.14 -1.17
CA GLY A 390 -13.94 12.88 -1.93
C GLY A 390 -15.19 12.03 -2.19
N PHE A 391 -16.37 12.62 -2.02
CA PHE A 391 -17.64 11.97 -2.32
C PHE A 391 -18.69 12.95 -2.82
N GLN A 392 -19.63 12.44 -3.62
CA GLN A 392 -20.82 13.17 -4.07
C GLN A 392 -22.06 12.49 -3.53
N VAL A 393 -23.03 13.32 -3.14
CA VAL A 393 -24.33 12.88 -2.67
C VAL A 393 -25.40 13.39 -3.63
N PHE A 394 -26.29 12.51 -4.06
CA PHE A 394 -27.40 12.81 -4.96
C PHE A 394 -28.72 12.40 -4.34
N ASN A 395 -29.59 13.37 -4.05
CA ASN A 395 -30.96 13.06 -3.70
C ASN A 395 -31.80 12.85 -4.97
N LEU A 396 -32.26 11.61 -5.18
CA LEU A 396 -33.01 11.18 -6.36
C LEU A 396 -34.51 10.95 -6.07
N SER A 397 -35.07 11.59 -5.04
CA SER A 397 -36.45 11.37 -4.61
C SER A 397 -37.47 11.54 -5.75
N SER A 398 -38.06 10.43 -6.20
CA SER A 398 -38.90 10.36 -7.42
C SER A 398 -40.41 10.57 -7.21
N ARG A 399 -40.89 10.71 -5.96
CA ARG A 399 -42.35 10.75 -5.70
C ARG A 399 -42.89 12.00 -5.00
N ASP A 400 -42.17 12.59 -4.04
CA ASP A 400 -42.69 13.73 -3.24
C ASP A 400 -41.59 14.73 -2.79
N GLY A 401 -40.39 14.67 -3.38
CA GLY A 401 -39.21 15.40 -2.89
C GLY A 401 -38.50 16.26 -3.94
N PHE A 402 -37.60 17.11 -3.47
CA PHE A 402 -36.71 17.92 -4.29
C PHE A 402 -35.44 17.12 -4.58
N CYS A 403 -35.02 17.06 -5.85
CA CYS A 403 -33.72 16.53 -6.21
C CYS A 403 -32.65 17.57 -5.93
N PHE A 404 -31.47 17.12 -5.54
CA PHE A 404 -30.28 17.96 -5.40
C PHE A 404 -29.03 17.08 -5.39
N GLY A 405 -27.89 17.69 -5.64
CA GLY A 405 -26.59 17.03 -5.47
C GLY A 405 -25.61 17.98 -4.80
N PHE A 406 -24.68 17.44 -4.05
CA PHE A 406 -23.57 18.19 -3.48
C PHE A 406 -22.31 17.32 -3.41
N GLY A 407 -21.15 17.96 -3.47
CA GLY A 407 -19.86 17.32 -3.21
C GLY A 407 -19.35 17.65 -1.81
N ALA A 408 -18.60 16.72 -1.24
CA ALA A 408 -17.92 16.89 0.02
C ALA A 408 -16.64 16.04 0.10
N GLN A 409 -15.81 16.35 1.08
CA GLN A 409 -14.58 15.62 1.38
C GLN A 409 -14.58 15.27 2.86
N ALA A 410 -14.45 13.99 3.20
CA ALA A 410 -14.15 13.57 4.57
C ALA A 410 -12.64 13.69 4.79
N VAL A 411 -12.22 14.64 5.61
CA VAL A 411 -10.82 14.98 5.86
C VAL A 411 -10.37 14.34 7.17
N GLY A 412 -9.22 13.70 7.13
CA GLY A 412 -8.58 13.06 8.26
C GLY A 412 -7.08 13.10 8.15
N GLY A 413 -6.42 12.27 8.94
CA GLY A 413 -5.00 12.07 8.81
C GLY A 413 -4.50 10.86 9.60
N VAL A 414 -3.28 10.45 9.27
CA VAL A 414 -2.55 9.39 9.96
C VAL A 414 -1.40 10.03 10.73
N SER A 415 -1.18 9.58 11.94
CA SER A 415 -0.06 10.00 12.79
C SER A 415 0.61 8.80 13.44
N VAL A 416 1.90 8.94 13.76
CA VAL A 416 2.61 8.02 14.66
C VAL A 416 2.70 8.67 16.03
N ARG A 417 2.12 8.01 17.04
CA ARG A 417 2.13 8.44 18.44
C ARG A 417 2.52 7.27 19.33
N ASP A 418 3.55 7.45 20.15
CA ASP A 418 4.11 6.38 21.01
C ASP A 418 4.39 5.06 20.26
N SER A 419 4.93 5.16 19.04
CA SER A 419 5.18 4.03 18.12
C SER A 419 3.94 3.28 17.61
N ASN A 420 2.73 3.83 17.82
CA ASN A 420 1.47 3.31 17.28
C ASN A 420 0.95 4.22 16.19
N LEU A 421 0.23 3.61 15.24
CA LEU A 421 -0.51 4.35 14.22
C LEU A 421 -1.86 4.80 14.76
N GLU A 422 -2.10 6.11 14.69
CA GLU A 422 -3.38 6.72 14.98
C GLU A 422 -3.95 7.28 13.68
N ILE A 423 -5.20 6.92 13.40
CA ILE A 423 -5.92 7.42 12.23
C ILE A 423 -7.15 8.14 12.75
N ASP A 424 -7.23 9.43 12.43
CA ASP A 424 -8.30 10.29 12.89
C ASP A 424 -9.04 10.89 11.71
N LEU A 425 -10.36 10.99 11.85
CA LEU A 425 -11.21 11.77 10.98
C LEU A 425 -11.52 13.07 11.71
N VAL A 426 -11.28 14.18 11.03
CA VAL A 426 -11.30 15.50 11.66
C VAL A 426 -12.53 16.27 11.24
N ASP A 427 -12.87 16.24 9.95
CA ASP A 427 -13.90 17.11 9.40
C ASP A 427 -14.57 16.54 8.13
N VAL A 428 -15.73 17.10 7.78
CA VAL A 428 -16.35 16.92 6.47
C VAL A 428 -16.52 18.29 5.82
N ARG A 429 -15.77 18.53 4.74
CA ARG A 429 -15.74 19.80 4.02
C ARG A 429 -16.63 19.74 2.78
N PHE A 430 -17.64 20.60 2.73
CA PHE A 430 -18.49 20.74 1.54
C PHE A 430 -17.80 21.58 0.46
N THR A 431 -17.83 21.10 -0.78
CA THR A 431 -17.22 21.78 -1.93
C THR A 431 -18.08 22.93 -2.47
N ASP A 432 -19.39 22.92 -2.21
CA ASP A 432 -20.32 23.98 -2.61
C ASP A 432 -20.82 24.79 -1.40
N SER A 433 -20.54 26.10 -1.43
CA SER A 433 -20.95 27.08 -0.42
C SER A 433 -22.46 27.18 -0.22
N PHE A 434 -23.28 26.92 -1.25
CA PHE A 434 -24.74 27.07 -1.16
C PHE A 434 -25.37 26.05 -0.21
N TYR A 435 -24.84 24.83 -0.17
CA TYR A 435 -25.39 23.74 0.63
C TYR A 435 -24.89 23.72 2.08
N ARG A 436 -23.76 24.40 2.33
CA ARG A 436 -23.12 24.50 3.65
C ARG A 436 -24.09 25.05 4.72
N ASP A 437 -24.87 26.07 4.43
CA ASP A 437 -25.63 26.80 5.47
C ASP A 437 -27.05 26.29 5.76
N SER A 438 -27.63 25.41 4.93
CA SER A 438 -29.09 25.18 4.96
C SER A 438 -29.58 23.75 5.18
N LEU A 439 -28.91 22.73 4.62
CA LEU A 439 -29.44 21.35 4.62
C LEU A 439 -28.45 20.30 5.12
N VAL A 440 -27.14 20.54 5.00
CA VAL A 440 -26.15 19.47 5.18
C VAL A 440 -25.46 19.50 6.56
N ASN A 441 -25.44 20.66 7.24
CA ASN A 441 -24.98 20.76 8.64
C ASN A 441 -25.84 19.97 9.64
N LEU A 442 -27.03 19.50 9.24
CA LEU A 442 -27.90 18.66 10.07
C LEU A 442 -27.64 17.16 9.90
N SER A 443 -26.83 16.79 8.90
CA SER A 443 -26.56 15.41 8.53
C SER A 443 -25.22 14.96 9.10
N ASN A 444 -25.19 13.78 9.70
CA ASN A 444 -23.98 13.23 10.31
C ASN A 444 -23.19 12.39 9.28
N TRP A 445 -22.64 13.05 8.26
CA TRP A 445 -21.85 12.38 7.22
C TRP A 445 -20.52 11.84 7.72
N MET A 446 -20.01 12.36 8.84
CA MET A 446 -18.77 11.88 9.45
C MET A 446 -18.89 10.43 9.94
N ASP A 447 -20.08 10.04 10.41
CA ASP A 447 -20.37 8.68 10.87
C ASP A 447 -20.92 7.77 9.75
N ALA A 448 -20.90 8.21 8.49
CA ALA A 448 -21.28 7.37 7.38
C ALA A 448 -20.35 6.14 7.30
N ASP A 449 -20.92 4.99 6.93
CA ASP A 449 -20.18 3.72 6.87
C ASP A 449 -19.03 3.75 5.86
N PHE A 450 -19.17 4.44 4.72
CA PHE A 450 -18.07 4.61 3.74
C PHE A 450 -16.91 5.43 4.31
N VAL A 451 -17.20 6.45 5.12
CA VAL A 451 -16.18 7.26 5.82
C VAL A 451 -15.48 6.41 6.88
N THR A 452 -16.25 5.69 7.69
CA THR A 452 -15.71 4.76 8.71
C THR A 452 -14.87 3.65 8.07
N GLN A 453 -15.33 3.08 6.96
CA GLN A 453 -14.62 2.02 6.25
C GLN A 453 -13.32 2.53 5.62
N SER A 454 -13.28 3.78 5.14
CA SER A 454 -12.05 4.38 4.61
C SER A 454 -10.93 4.39 5.66
N ARG A 455 -11.27 4.76 6.91
CA ARG A 455 -10.35 4.71 8.06
C ARG A 455 -9.86 3.28 8.31
N THR A 456 -10.76 2.31 8.29
CA THR A 456 -10.40 0.89 8.45
C THR A 456 -9.42 0.44 7.37
N LEU A 457 -9.68 0.78 6.10
CA LEU A 457 -8.80 0.39 4.99
C LEU A 457 -7.42 1.04 5.07
N VAL A 458 -7.34 2.32 5.46
CA VAL A 458 -6.05 2.99 5.70
C VAL A 458 -5.30 2.29 6.84
N SER A 459 -5.99 1.93 7.92
CA SER A 459 -5.40 1.19 9.04
C SER A 459 -4.85 -0.16 8.62
N GLN A 460 -5.62 -0.91 7.83
CA GLN A 460 -5.23 -2.23 7.35
C GLN A 460 -4.06 -2.15 6.37
N SER A 461 -4.00 -1.11 5.54
CA SER A 461 -2.90 -0.88 4.58
C SER A 461 -1.56 -0.62 5.25
N LEU A 462 -1.58 -0.15 6.49
CA LEU A 462 -0.40 0.16 7.30
C LEU A 462 -0.22 -0.82 8.48
N ASP A 463 -0.98 -1.91 8.51
CA ASP A 463 -0.95 -2.87 9.62
C ASP A 463 0.36 -3.68 9.60
N LYS A 464 0.93 -3.89 10.79
CA LYS A 464 2.09 -4.74 11.03
C LYS A 464 1.83 -6.22 10.74
N ALA A 465 0.57 -6.66 10.77
CA ALA A 465 0.19 -8.05 10.50
C ALA A 465 0.45 -8.49 9.04
N THR A 466 0.86 -7.56 8.17
CA THR A 466 1.13 -7.81 6.76
C THR A 466 2.45 -8.52 6.50
N VAL A 467 3.39 -8.52 7.46
CA VAL A 467 4.71 -9.15 7.31
C VAL A 467 4.92 -10.18 8.42
N THR A 468 5.18 -11.42 8.00
CA THR A 468 5.50 -12.53 8.91
C THR A 468 6.89 -13.06 8.60
N VAL A 469 7.66 -13.42 9.63
CA VAL A 469 8.96 -14.09 9.46
C VAL A 469 8.85 -15.52 9.98
N PRO A 470 9.23 -16.54 9.19
CA PRO A 470 9.21 -17.91 9.67
C PRO A 470 10.07 -18.09 10.92
N GLY A 471 9.50 -18.72 11.96
CA GLY A 471 10.23 -19.09 13.18
C GLY A 471 10.38 -17.99 14.24
N THR A 472 9.91 -16.77 13.99
CA THR A 472 9.95 -15.65 14.97
C THR A 472 8.77 -14.70 14.75
N GLU A 473 8.52 -13.81 15.71
CA GLU A 473 7.59 -12.68 15.53
C GLU A 473 8.41 -11.40 15.33
N LEU A 474 8.11 -10.62 14.29
CA LEU A 474 8.70 -9.30 14.15
C LEU A 474 7.94 -8.31 15.03
N SER A 475 8.65 -7.70 15.97
CA SER A 475 8.13 -6.51 16.62
C SER A 475 8.35 -5.30 15.73
N LEU A 476 7.30 -4.54 15.45
CA LEU A 476 7.38 -3.29 14.69
C LEU A 476 7.17 -2.11 15.64
N GLY A 477 8.17 -1.24 15.74
CA GLY A 477 8.05 0.09 16.35
C GLY A 477 8.04 1.15 15.25
N ALA A 478 6.89 1.75 14.99
CA ALA A 478 6.78 2.84 14.01
C ALA A 478 7.65 4.03 14.44
N THR A 479 8.54 4.48 13.55
CA THR A 479 9.44 5.62 13.80
C THR A 479 8.91 6.90 13.18
N GLY A 480 8.11 6.80 12.13
CA GLY A 480 7.49 7.96 11.48
C GLY A 480 6.67 7.60 10.25
N LEU A 481 6.00 8.62 9.71
CA LEU A 481 5.30 8.58 8.44
C LEU A 481 5.93 9.58 7.48
N GLU A 482 5.96 9.23 6.21
CA GLU A 482 6.43 10.08 5.13
C GLU A 482 5.44 10.03 3.97
N LEU A 483 5.19 11.19 3.37
CA LEU A 483 4.49 11.29 2.10
C LEU A 483 5.49 11.34 0.95
N ARG A 484 5.39 10.37 0.04
CA ARG A 484 6.13 10.32 -1.23
C ARG A 484 5.20 10.59 -2.40
N PRO A 485 5.73 10.88 -3.60
CA PRO A 485 4.93 10.86 -4.82
C PRO A 485 4.15 9.54 -4.91
N ASN A 486 2.81 9.65 -4.85
CA ASN A 486 1.87 8.53 -4.98
C ASN A 486 1.95 7.44 -3.88
N ALA A 487 2.64 7.68 -2.76
CA ALA A 487 2.79 6.70 -1.70
C ALA A 487 2.75 7.32 -0.31
N VAL A 488 2.11 6.63 0.63
CA VAL A 488 2.27 6.87 2.07
C VAL A 488 3.19 5.79 2.62
N VAL A 489 4.23 6.21 3.33
CA VAL A 489 5.30 5.33 3.81
C VAL A 489 5.31 5.35 5.33
N LEU A 490 5.11 4.18 5.93
CA LEU A 490 5.40 3.90 7.34
C LEU A 490 6.84 3.46 7.49
N ARG A 491 7.64 4.24 8.22
CA ARG A 491 9.01 3.86 8.59
C ARG A 491 9.01 3.22 9.96
N ALA A 492 9.82 2.19 10.14
CA ALA A 492 9.85 1.43 11.38
C ALA A 492 11.25 0.91 11.72
N GLN A 493 11.41 0.67 13.02
CA GLN A 493 12.45 -0.18 13.55
C GLN A 493 11.82 -1.52 13.94
N SER A 494 12.45 -2.60 13.53
CA SER A 494 12.02 -3.95 13.82
C SER A 494 13.13 -4.78 14.46
N ALA A 495 12.75 -5.73 15.29
CA ALA A 495 13.62 -6.75 15.81
C ALA A 495 12.86 -8.09 15.89
N PRO A 496 13.49 -9.21 15.50
CA PRO A 496 13.00 -10.55 15.80
C PRO A 496 12.80 -10.73 17.32
N GLN A 497 11.69 -11.34 17.73
CA GLN A 497 11.39 -11.70 19.13
C GLN A 497 11.65 -13.17 19.44
#